data_AF-A0A661KNV6-F1
#
_entry.id   AF-A0A661KNV6-F1
#
_cell.length_a   1.000
_cell.length_b   1.000
_cell.length_c   1.000
_cell.angle_alpha   90.00
_cell.angle_beta   90.00
_cell.angle_gamma   90.00
#
_symmetry.space_group_name_H-M   'P 1'
#
loop_
_entity.id
_entity.type
_entity.pdbx_description
1 polymer ?
#
loop_
_entity_poly.entity_id
_entity_poly.type
_entity_poly.pdbx_seq_one_letter_code
_entity_poly.pdbx_strand_id
1 'polypeptide(L)'
;MCFNTVIKRSNYKDLPLFARYVHSLGIKLSFSTYNGWRVGNLEYTIPDDELSELKGVIEKLKKIRDELGHIETRDYYFDRIPEFFQKGGISGCTAGINWVQVTPDGYIKRCSDFPKRCHWSEWTKKTFKPTDCTRCWYSCRGAAQEPFTFKRLVEMARETLE
;
A
#
# COMPACT_ATOMS: atom_id res chain seq x y z
N MET A 1 -8.82 2.36 -16.33
CA MET A 1 -8.60 1.00 -15.78
C MET A 1 -7.30 1.00 -14.98
N CYS A 2 -7.22 0.28 -13.86
CA CYS A 2 -5.99 0.15 -13.07
C CYS A 2 -5.77 -1.30 -12.61
N PHE A 3 -4.59 -1.86 -12.87
CA PHE A 3 -4.19 -3.17 -12.39
C PHE A 3 -3.65 -3.07 -10.97
N ASN A 4 -4.17 -3.90 -10.06
CA ASN A 4 -3.67 -4.01 -8.70
C ASN A 4 -2.78 -5.25 -8.60
N THR A 5 -1.49 -5.05 -8.34
CA THR A 5 -0.48 -6.12 -8.32
C THR A 5 0.07 -6.30 -6.92
N VAL A 6 0.16 -7.56 -6.49
CA VAL A 6 0.77 -7.92 -5.22
C VAL A 6 2.25 -8.23 -5.42
N ILE A 7 3.12 -7.55 -4.69
CA ILE A 7 4.57 -7.79 -4.63
C ILE A 7 4.81 -8.97 -3.70
N LYS A 8 5.44 -10.02 -4.22
CA LYS A 8 5.83 -11.22 -3.49
C LYS A 8 7.16 -11.77 -3.99
N ARG A 9 7.75 -12.69 -3.22
CA ARG A 9 9.03 -13.34 -3.55
C ARG A 9 9.08 -13.89 -4.97
N SER A 10 8.00 -14.53 -5.41
CA SER A 10 7.98 -15.21 -6.71
C SER A 10 7.83 -14.29 -7.93
N ASN A 11 7.63 -12.98 -7.76
CA ASN A 11 7.38 -12.07 -8.90
C ASN A 11 8.12 -10.73 -8.84
N TYR A 12 8.70 -10.33 -7.71
CA TYR A 12 9.17 -8.94 -7.55
C TYR A 12 10.23 -8.56 -8.61
N LYS A 13 11.07 -9.52 -9.02
CA LYS A 13 12.11 -9.31 -10.03
C LYS A 13 11.56 -8.92 -11.41
N ASP A 14 10.36 -9.39 -11.75
CA ASP A 14 9.73 -9.17 -13.06
C ASP A 14 8.91 -7.87 -13.11
N LEU A 15 8.65 -7.25 -11.96
CA LEU A 15 7.76 -6.08 -11.87
C LEU A 15 8.20 -4.89 -12.74
N PRO A 16 9.50 -4.57 -12.90
CA PRO A 16 9.91 -3.50 -13.81
C PRO A 16 9.54 -3.78 -15.28
N LEU A 17 9.69 -5.02 -15.75
CA LEU A 17 9.30 -5.42 -17.10
C LEU A 17 7.77 -5.38 -17.23
N PHE A 18 7.07 -5.96 -16.27
CA PHE A 18 5.61 -5.94 -16.22
C PHE A 18 5.05 -4.51 -16.22
N ALA A 19 5.66 -3.59 -15.47
CA ALA A 19 5.25 -2.20 -15.42
C ALA A 19 5.31 -1.53 -16.80
N ARG A 20 6.39 -1.73 -17.56
CA ARG A 20 6.51 -1.19 -18.93
C ARG A 20 5.50 -1.83 -19.90
N TYR A 21 5.22 -3.12 -19.74
CA TYR A 21 4.18 -3.79 -20.53
C TYR A 21 2.78 -3.23 -20.24
N VAL A 22 2.43 -3.04 -18.96
CA VAL A 22 1.12 -2.45 -18.58
C VAL A 22 0.97 -1.03 -19.14
N HIS A 23 2.05 -0.24 -19.17
CA HIS A 23 2.06 1.06 -19.83
C HIS A 23 1.76 0.96 -21.33
N SER A 24 2.35 0.00 -22.06
CA SER A 24 2.10 -0.15 -23.50
C SER A 24 0.64 -0.52 -23.83
N LEU A 25 -0.13 -0.95 -22.84
CA LEU A 25 -1.57 -1.19 -22.96
C LEU A 25 -2.42 0.05 -22.60
N GLY A 26 -1.81 1.16 -22.19
CA GLY A 26 -2.52 2.35 -21.71
C GLY A 26 -3.23 2.16 -20.37
N ILE A 27 -2.75 1.22 -19.53
CA ILE A 27 -3.38 0.85 -18.25
C ILE A 27 -2.57 1.42 -17.08
N LYS A 28 -3.26 1.91 -16.05
CA LYS A 28 -2.64 2.35 -14.78
C LYS A 28 -2.23 1.15 -13.93
N LEU A 29 -1.22 1.31 -13.08
CA LEU A 29 -0.70 0.23 -12.25
C LEU A 29 -0.58 0.65 -10.78
N SER A 30 -1.07 -0.18 -9.87
CA SER A 30 -0.92 -0.02 -8.43
C SER A 30 -0.30 -1.26 -7.81
N PHE A 31 0.59 -1.07 -6.83
CA PHE A 31 1.28 -2.13 -6.12
C PHE A 31 0.82 -2.22 -4.67
N SER A 32 0.77 -3.44 -4.15
CA SER A 32 0.54 -3.75 -2.74
C SER A 32 1.46 -4.88 -2.28
N THR A 33 1.78 -5.00 -0.99
CA THR A 33 2.62 -6.10 -0.50
C THR A 33 1.82 -7.38 -0.26
N TYR A 34 2.49 -8.52 -0.44
CA TYR A 34 1.99 -9.79 0.06
C TYR A 34 2.05 -9.81 1.59
N ASN A 35 0.93 -10.15 2.22
CA ASN A 35 0.78 -10.19 3.68
C ASN A 35 0.53 -11.65 4.11
N GLY A 36 1.62 -12.43 4.20
CA GLY A 36 1.55 -13.88 4.43
C GLY A 36 0.85 -14.28 5.73
N TRP A 37 0.90 -13.44 6.77
CA TRP A 37 0.21 -13.67 8.03
C TRP A 37 -1.32 -13.79 7.85
N ARG A 38 -1.91 -13.04 6.91
CA ARG A 38 -3.37 -13.02 6.71
C ARG A 38 -3.87 -14.35 6.15
N VAL A 39 -3.07 -14.98 5.31
CA VAL A 39 -3.41 -16.23 4.62
C VAL A 39 -2.76 -17.46 5.27
N GLY A 40 -1.96 -17.26 6.32
CA GLY A 40 -1.22 -18.35 6.98
C GLY A 40 -0.13 -18.98 6.11
N ASN A 41 0.38 -18.25 5.10
CA ASN A 41 1.41 -18.74 4.20
C ASN A 41 2.53 -17.69 4.04
N LEU A 42 3.70 -17.99 4.61
CA LEU A 42 4.88 -17.12 4.56
C LEU A 42 5.82 -17.41 3.38
N GLU A 43 5.61 -18.47 2.60
CA GLU A 43 6.46 -18.90 1.49
C GLU A 43 6.73 -17.79 0.46
N TYR A 44 5.73 -16.95 0.21
CA TYR A 44 5.80 -15.85 -0.74
C TYR A 44 6.28 -14.52 -0.14
N THR A 45 6.71 -14.52 1.13
CA THR A 45 7.33 -13.37 1.79
C THR A 45 8.77 -13.23 1.28
N ILE A 46 9.22 -12.00 1.05
CA ILE A 46 10.59 -11.74 0.59
C ILE A 46 11.53 -11.84 1.81
N PRO A 47 12.53 -12.73 1.80
CA PRO A 47 13.46 -12.92 2.91
C PRO A 47 14.52 -11.81 2.98
N ASP A 48 15.22 -11.75 4.12
CA ASP A 48 16.19 -10.68 4.42
C ASP A 48 17.35 -10.59 3.42
N ASP A 49 17.84 -11.71 2.92
CA ASP A 49 18.93 -11.81 1.94
C ASP A 49 18.53 -11.29 0.54
N GLU A 50 17.24 -11.24 0.24
CA GLU A 50 16.70 -10.69 -1.01
C GLU A 50 16.32 -9.20 -0.92
N LEU A 51 16.37 -8.59 0.28
CA LEU A 51 15.95 -7.19 0.49
C LEU A 51 16.77 -6.16 -0.28
N SER A 52 18.07 -6.42 -0.50
CA SER A 52 18.92 -5.53 -1.31
C SER A 52 18.45 -5.48 -2.76
N GLU A 53 18.11 -6.65 -3.33
CA GLU A 53 17.58 -6.75 -4.69
C GLU A 53 16.19 -6.13 -4.79
N LEU A 54 15.33 -6.35 -3.79
CA LEU A 54 14.01 -5.72 -3.70
C LEU A 54 14.11 -4.18 -3.71
N LYS A 55 15.04 -3.60 -2.95
CA LYS A 55 15.30 -2.14 -2.98
C LYS A 55 15.65 -1.68 -4.39
N GLY A 56 16.54 -2.41 -5.07
CA GLY A 56 16.90 -2.12 -6.47
C GLY A 56 15.71 -2.19 -7.43
N VAL A 57 14.79 -3.13 -7.23
CA VAL A 57 13.53 -3.23 -8.00
C VAL A 57 12.62 -2.04 -7.73
N ILE A 58 12.44 -1.65 -6.47
CA ILE A 58 11.59 -0.51 -6.09
C ILE A 58 12.12 0.79 -6.71
N GLU A 59 13.44 1.01 -6.70
CA GLU A 59 14.03 2.18 -7.35
C GLU A 59 13.81 2.18 -8.87
N LYS A 60 13.85 1.01 -9.52
CA LYS A 60 13.50 0.90 -10.94
C LYS A 60 12.01 1.24 -11.18
N LEU A 61 11.12 0.79 -10.32
CA LEU A 61 9.69 1.09 -10.42
C LEU A 61 9.39 2.58 -10.26
N LYS A 62 10.04 3.25 -9.30
CA LYS A 62 9.94 4.71 -9.14
C LYS A 62 10.43 5.46 -10.38
N LYS A 63 11.57 5.05 -10.94
CA LYS A 63 12.07 5.63 -12.21
C LYS A 63 11.07 5.44 -13.34
N ILE A 64 10.50 4.25 -13.50
CA ILE A 64 9.46 3.97 -14.50
C ILE A 64 8.24 4.86 -14.28
N ARG A 65 7.80 5.04 -13.04
CA ARG A 65 6.69 5.96 -12.72
C ARG A 65 7.02 7.38 -13.15
N ASP A 66 8.19 7.88 -12.78
CA ASP A 66 8.59 9.26 -13.07
C ASP A 66 8.77 9.47 -14.59
N GLU A 67 9.18 8.43 -15.32
CA GLU A 67 9.30 8.43 -16.79
C GLU A 67 7.95 8.37 -17.51
N LEU A 68 7.00 7.55 -17.04
CA LEU A 68 5.81 7.13 -17.81
C LEU A 68 4.47 7.52 -17.18
N GLY A 69 4.45 7.97 -15.92
CA GLY A 69 3.26 8.51 -15.24
C GLY A 69 2.13 7.52 -14.90
N HIS A 70 2.21 6.24 -15.31
CA HIS A 70 1.07 5.30 -15.17
C HIS A 70 1.03 4.52 -13.85
N ILE A 71 2.04 4.63 -12.99
CA ILE A 71 2.10 3.94 -11.69
C ILE A 71 1.52 4.84 -10.59
N GLU A 72 0.40 4.42 -10.00
CA GLU A 72 -0.32 5.16 -8.95
C GLU A 72 0.36 5.08 -7.56
N THR A 73 1.32 4.17 -7.42
CA THR A 73 1.97 3.91 -6.13
C THR A 73 3.03 4.97 -5.82
N ARG A 74 2.88 5.62 -4.66
CA ARG A 74 3.73 6.74 -4.21
C ARG A 74 4.96 6.28 -3.43
N ASP A 75 5.91 7.21 -3.33
CA ASP A 75 7.18 7.03 -2.61
C ASP A 75 6.95 6.61 -1.17
N TYR A 76 6.04 7.26 -0.45
CA TYR A 76 5.76 6.96 0.96
C TYR A 76 5.42 5.48 1.19
N TYR A 77 4.69 4.86 0.26
CA TYR A 77 4.38 3.45 0.33
C TYR A 77 5.58 2.59 -0.06
N PHE A 78 6.21 2.89 -1.21
CA PHE A 78 7.35 2.15 -1.75
C PHE A 78 8.54 2.09 -0.77
N ASP A 79 8.88 3.21 -0.14
CA ASP A 79 10.03 3.35 0.78
C ASP A 79 9.94 2.43 1.99
N ARG A 80 8.72 2.08 2.40
CA ARG A 80 8.45 1.25 3.57
C ARG A 80 8.27 -0.23 3.22
N ILE A 81 8.26 -0.61 1.94
CA ILE A 81 8.13 -2.01 1.54
C ILE A 81 9.32 -2.86 2.05
N PRO A 82 10.60 -2.45 1.90
CA PRO A 82 11.72 -3.22 2.44
C PRO A 82 11.66 -3.31 3.96
N GLU A 83 11.28 -2.24 4.65
CA GLU A 83 11.09 -2.24 6.11
C GLU A 83 10.02 -3.25 6.53
N PHE A 84 8.90 -3.31 5.80
CA PHE A 84 7.81 -4.21 6.10
C PHE A 84 8.25 -5.68 6.02
N PHE A 85 8.96 -6.06 4.96
CA PHE A 85 9.46 -7.43 4.81
C PHE A 85 10.54 -7.76 5.85
N GLN A 86 11.44 -6.82 6.14
CA GLN A 86 12.48 -6.98 7.16
C GLN A 86 11.91 -7.19 8.57
N LYS A 87 10.90 -6.40 8.95
CA LYS A 87 10.36 -6.40 10.32
C LYS A 87 9.13 -7.28 10.49
N GLY A 88 8.59 -7.82 9.41
CA GLY A 88 7.29 -8.52 9.38
C GLY A 88 6.09 -7.61 9.67
N GLY A 89 6.26 -6.28 9.62
CA GLY A 89 5.25 -5.30 10.00
C GLY A 89 5.74 -3.85 9.97
N ILE A 90 4.80 -2.91 9.98
CA ILE A 90 5.06 -1.45 10.04
C ILE A 90 4.32 -0.85 11.24
N SER A 91 5.03 -0.17 12.12
CA SER A 91 4.46 0.51 13.29
C SER A 91 3.69 1.78 12.94
N GLY A 92 3.01 2.37 13.93
CA GLY A 92 2.28 3.63 13.77
C GLY A 92 1.04 3.52 12.90
N CYS A 93 0.24 2.45 13.06
CA CYS A 93 -1.02 2.32 12.33
C CYS A 93 -2.04 3.37 12.81
N THR A 94 -2.62 4.13 11.89
CA THR A 94 -3.66 5.13 12.20
C THR A 94 -5.07 4.68 11.78
N ALA A 95 -5.25 3.38 11.53
CA ALA A 95 -6.56 2.80 11.24
C ALA A 95 -7.53 3.04 12.40
N GLY A 96 -8.77 3.41 12.11
CA GLY A 96 -9.75 3.87 13.08
C GLY A 96 -9.66 5.36 13.42
N ILE A 97 -8.55 6.03 13.09
CA ILE A 97 -8.33 7.47 13.32
C ILE A 97 -8.40 8.24 12.00
N ASN A 98 -7.53 7.90 11.04
CA ASN A 98 -7.46 8.57 9.74
C ASN A 98 -8.45 7.98 8.73
N TRP A 99 -8.76 6.70 8.85
CA TRP A 99 -9.74 6.02 8.02
C TRP A 99 -10.41 4.88 8.79
N VAL A 100 -11.57 4.45 8.31
CA VAL A 100 -12.27 3.24 8.77
C VAL A 100 -12.70 2.42 7.55
N GLN A 101 -13.02 1.15 7.75
CA GLN A 101 -13.69 0.37 6.71
C GLN A 101 -15.18 0.28 7.04
N VAL A 102 -16.02 0.56 6.04
CA VAL A 102 -17.45 0.27 6.09
C VAL A 102 -17.70 -1.05 5.36
N THR A 103 -18.43 -1.96 5.99
CA THR A 103 -18.86 -3.23 5.40
C THR A 103 -20.14 -3.03 4.57
N PRO A 104 -20.46 -3.93 3.63
CA PRO A 104 -21.67 -3.79 2.80
C PRO A 104 -22.97 -3.68 3.59
N ASP A 105 -23.04 -4.30 4.77
CA ASP A 105 -24.18 -4.24 5.68
C ASP A 105 -24.11 -3.05 6.66
N GLY A 106 -23.30 -2.04 6.37
CA GLY A 106 -23.28 -0.76 7.10
C GLY A 106 -22.47 -0.76 8.41
N TYR A 107 -21.79 -1.86 8.76
CA TYR A 107 -20.97 -1.90 9.97
C TYR A 107 -19.56 -1.33 9.73
N ILE A 108 -19.06 -0.60 10.72
CA ILE A 108 -17.73 -0.04 10.76
C ILE A 108 -16.73 -1.04 11.37
N LYS A 109 -15.59 -1.19 10.73
CA LYS A 109 -14.39 -1.88 11.24
C LYS A 109 -13.24 -0.89 11.31
N ARG A 110 -12.27 -1.12 12.21
CA ARG A 110 -11.04 -0.31 12.29
C ARG A 110 -10.29 -0.34 10.95
N CYS A 111 -10.09 -1.53 10.42
CA CYS A 111 -9.59 -1.78 9.07
C CYS A 111 -10.11 -3.13 8.56
N SER A 112 -9.63 -3.60 7.41
CA SER A 112 -10.07 -4.85 6.81
C SER A 112 -9.80 -6.11 7.63
N ASP A 113 -8.85 -6.06 8.55
CA ASP A 113 -8.46 -7.20 9.40
C ASP A 113 -9.15 -7.24 10.77
N PHE A 114 -9.82 -6.17 11.18
CA PHE A 114 -10.42 -6.08 12.52
C PHE A 114 -11.89 -6.48 12.51
N PRO A 115 -12.47 -6.98 13.61
CA PRO A 115 -13.90 -7.27 13.67
C PRO A 115 -14.77 -6.02 13.50
N LYS A 116 -16.06 -6.23 13.20
CA LYS A 116 -17.09 -5.18 13.20
C LYS A 116 -17.21 -4.56 14.60
N ARG A 117 -17.36 -3.25 14.65
CA ARG A 117 -17.41 -2.48 15.92
C ARG A 117 -18.80 -1.93 16.25
N CYS A 118 -19.45 -1.28 15.28
CA CYS A 118 -20.78 -0.67 15.40
C CYS A 118 -21.35 -0.41 14.00
N HIS A 119 -22.64 -0.09 13.91
CA HIS A 119 -23.22 0.41 12.66
C HIS A 119 -22.74 1.85 12.38
N TRP A 120 -22.73 2.29 11.12
CA TRP A 120 -22.23 3.63 10.76
C TRP A 120 -23.03 4.76 11.42
N SER A 121 -24.32 4.54 11.70
CA SER A 121 -25.17 5.52 12.39
C SER A 121 -24.80 5.75 13.86
N GLU A 122 -24.04 4.83 14.45
CA GLU A 122 -23.55 4.91 15.84
C GLU A 122 -22.08 5.35 15.91
N TRP A 123 -21.44 5.57 14.76
CA TRP A 123 -20.04 5.92 14.71
C TRP A 123 -19.80 7.35 15.21
N THR A 124 -18.75 7.51 16.00
CA THR A 124 -18.26 8.83 16.42
C THR A 124 -16.75 8.88 16.29
N LYS A 125 -16.18 10.09 16.30
CA LYS A 125 -14.71 10.28 16.33
C LYS A 125 -14.03 9.62 17.54
N LYS A 126 -14.79 9.22 18.57
CA LYS A 126 -14.30 8.54 19.78
C LYS A 126 -14.43 7.01 19.73
N THR A 127 -15.03 6.44 18.67
CA THR A 127 -15.29 5.00 18.56
C THR A 127 -14.00 4.17 18.60
N PHE A 128 -12.91 4.70 18.06
CA PHE A 128 -11.59 4.07 18.10
C PHE A 128 -10.58 4.95 18.82
N LYS A 129 -9.76 4.31 19.64
CA LYS A 129 -8.51 4.87 20.18
C LYS A 129 -7.34 4.52 19.25
N PRO A 130 -6.18 5.21 19.35
CA PRO A 130 -4.95 4.78 18.68
C PRO A 130 -4.64 3.30 18.92
N THR A 131 -3.92 2.68 17.99
CA THR A 131 -3.56 1.26 18.05
C THR A 131 -2.06 1.09 17.87
N ASP A 132 -1.51 0.07 18.50
CA ASP A 132 -0.15 -0.43 18.37
C ASP A 132 0.02 -1.47 17.25
N CYS A 133 -1.04 -1.75 16.49
CA CYS A 133 -1.02 -2.75 15.43
C CYS A 133 0.09 -2.47 14.41
N THR A 134 0.89 -3.50 14.12
CA THR A 134 2.01 -3.44 13.17
C THR A 134 1.85 -4.37 11.96
N ARG A 135 0.83 -5.23 11.94
CA ARG A 135 0.83 -6.48 11.15
C ARG A 135 0.88 -6.32 9.63
N CYS A 136 0.47 -5.19 9.07
CA CYS A 136 0.31 -5.07 7.61
C CYS A 136 1.03 -3.87 7.00
N TRP A 137 1.22 -3.93 5.68
CA TRP A 137 1.58 -2.76 4.89
C TRP A 137 0.84 -2.76 3.55
N TYR A 138 -0.49 -2.66 3.58
CA TYR A 138 -1.30 -2.56 2.35
C TYR A 138 -1.20 -1.19 1.69
N SER A 139 -1.40 -1.13 0.37
CA SER A 139 -1.44 0.12 -0.39
C SER A 139 -2.49 1.09 0.16
N CYS A 140 -3.66 0.59 0.58
CA CYS A 140 -4.68 1.43 1.21
C CYS A 140 -4.24 2.03 2.55
N ARG A 141 -3.46 1.29 3.35
CA ARG A 141 -2.83 1.82 4.58
C ARG A 141 -1.80 2.89 4.21
N GLY A 142 -0.94 2.62 3.24
CA GLY A 142 0.04 3.57 2.74
C GLY A 142 -0.59 4.89 2.32
N ALA A 143 -1.58 4.83 1.43
CA ALA A 143 -2.29 6.00 0.92
C ALA A 143 -3.00 6.80 2.02
N ALA A 144 -3.66 6.12 2.98
CA ALA A 144 -4.37 6.79 4.07
C ALA A 144 -3.43 7.38 5.15
N GLN A 145 -2.18 6.89 5.23
CA GLN A 145 -1.18 7.36 6.18
C GLN A 145 -0.15 8.30 5.59
N GLU A 146 -0.13 8.47 4.27
CA GLU A 146 0.81 9.34 3.59
C GLU A 146 0.61 10.78 4.09
N PRO A 147 1.67 11.44 4.58
CA PRO A 147 1.58 12.81 5.04
C PRO A 147 1.24 13.77 3.88
N PHE A 148 0.57 14.87 4.21
CA PHE A 148 0.39 15.95 3.25
C PHE A 148 1.63 16.85 3.28
N THR A 149 2.46 16.75 2.24
CA THR A 149 3.71 17.52 2.10
C THR A 149 3.59 18.52 0.94
N PHE A 150 4.47 19.52 0.89
CA PHE A 150 4.51 20.45 -0.24
C PHE A 150 4.78 19.72 -1.57
N LYS A 151 5.66 18.71 -1.56
CA LYS A 151 5.89 17.82 -2.72
C LYS A 151 4.57 17.21 -3.22
N ARG A 152 3.77 16.66 -2.31
CA ARG A 152 2.46 16.06 -2.62
C ARG A 152 1.48 17.06 -3.21
N LEU A 153 1.44 18.29 -2.69
CA LEU A 153 0.59 19.35 -3.25
C LEU A 153 0.97 19.64 -4.70
N VAL A 154 2.26 19.75 -5.00
CA VAL A 154 2.76 20.01 -6.37
C VAL A 154 2.44 18.84 -7.30
N GLU A 155 2.62 17.59 -6.86
CA GLU A 155 2.28 16.40 -7.65
C GLU A 155 0.79 16.36 -8.00
N MET A 156 -0.09 16.55 -7.02
CA MET A 156 -1.54 16.56 -7.24
C MET A 156 -1.99 17.69 -8.18
N ALA A 157 -1.34 18.86 -8.09
CA ALA A 157 -1.64 19.98 -8.97
C ALA A 157 -1.27 19.65 -10.43
N ARG A 158 -0.13 18.98 -10.68
CA ARG A 158 0.26 18.54 -12.03
C ARG A 158 -0.73 17.55 -12.61
N GLU A 159 -1.12 16.54 -11.84
CA GLU A 159 -2.07 15.50 -12.25
C GLU A 159 -3.48 16.03 -12.57
N THR A 160 -3.86 17.19 -12.03
CA THR A 160 -5.16 17.82 -12.30
C THR A 160 -5.14 18.67 -13.56
N LEU A 161 -3.94 19.06 -14.03
CA LEU A 161 -3.74 19.94 -15.18
C LEU A 161 -3.43 19.17 -16.49
N GLU A 162 -3.22 17.86 -16.41
CA GLU A 162 -3.01 16.92 -17.53
C GLU A 162 -4.29 16.11 -17.83
#